data_AF-A0A354TMK1-F1
#
_entry.id   AF-A0A354TMK1-F1
#
_cell.length_a   1.000
_cell.length_b   1.000
_cell.length_c   1.000
_cell.angle_alpha   90.00
_cell.angle_beta   90.00
_cell.angle_gamma   90.00
#
_symmetry.space_group_name_H-M   'P 1'
#
loop_
_entity.id
_entity.type
_entity.pdbx_description
1 polymer ?
#
loop_
_entity_poly.entity_id
_entity_poly.type
_entity_poly.pdbx_seq_one_letter_code
_entity_poly.pdbx_strand_id
1 'polypeptide(L)'
;IAWSRQQWPDQFSIALVAVGGYGRGELLPHSDIDLLILTRKEKHTAYKEAISGFLTLCWDIGLEIGQSVRSVKQCQQEAAKDITVATALMESRAITGAP
;
A
#
# COMPACT_ATOMS: atom_id res chain seq x y z
N ILE A 1 -6.88 -10.09 -8.16
CA ILE A 1 -6.91 -10.02 -9.64
C ILE A 1 -6.15 -8.79 -10.16
N ALA A 2 -6.43 -7.55 -9.71
CA ALA A 2 -5.68 -6.36 -10.15
C ALA A 2 -4.17 -6.41 -9.83
N TRP A 3 -3.81 -6.74 -8.58
CA TRP A 3 -2.43 -6.88 -8.13
C TRP A 3 -1.64 -7.92 -8.95
N SER A 4 -2.27 -9.05 -9.28
CA SER A 4 -1.64 -10.15 -10.03
C SER A 4 -1.50 -9.88 -11.53
N ARG A 5 -2.06 -8.78 -12.05
CA ARG A 5 -1.88 -8.37 -13.46
C ARG A 5 -0.58 -7.60 -13.69
N GLN A 6 0.07 -7.14 -12.63
CA GLN A 6 1.34 -6.43 -12.74
C GLN A 6 2.52 -7.39 -12.74
N GLN A 7 3.58 -7.03 -13.46
CA GLN A 7 4.83 -7.75 -13.44
C GLN A 7 5.74 -7.20 -12.33
N TRP A 8 5.65 -7.78 -11.13
CA TRP A 8 6.47 -7.38 -9.98
C TRP A 8 7.90 -7.89 -10.12
N PRO A 9 8.94 -7.02 -10.18
CA PRO A 9 10.34 -7.44 -10.40
C PRO A 9 10.91 -8.35 -9.31
N ASP A 10 10.38 -8.27 -8.08
CA ASP A 10 10.65 -9.20 -6.98
C ASP A 10 9.38 -9.32 -6.11
N GLN A 11 8.51 -10.24 -6.51
CA GLN A 11 7.20 -10.47 -5.89
C GLN A 11 7.27 -10.94 -4.42
N PHE A 12 8.45 -11.37 -3.95
CA PHE A 12 8.67 -11.82 -2.56
C PHE A 12 9.27 -10.72 -1.66
N SER A 13 9.47 -9.53 -2.22
CA SER A 13 9.98 -8.35 -1.52
C SER A 13 9.01 -7.18 -1.54
N ILE A 14 7.74 -7.45 -1.84
CA ILE A 14 6.67 -6.45 -1.93
C ILE A 14 5.33 -7.03 -1.45
N ALA A 15 4.56 -6.21 -0.74
CA ALA A 15 3.24 -6.56 -0.26
C ALA A 15 2.26 -5.40 -0.45
N LEU A 16 1.00 -5.75 -0.63
CA LEU A 16 -0.12 -4.82 -0.61
C LEU A 16 -0.82 -4.91 0.73
N VAL A 17 -0.91 -3.79 1.43
CA VAL A 17 -1.45 -3.71 2.78
C VAL A 17 -2.56 -2.65 2.79
N ALA A 18 -3.73 -3.01 3.30
CA ALA A 18 -4.77 -2.05 3.63
C ALA A 18 -4.40 -1.38 4.96
N VAL A 19 -4.62 -0.07 5.08
CA VAL A 19 -4.44 0.68 6.34
C VAL A 19 -5.69 1.51 6.63
N GLY A 20 -5.75 2.17 7.78
CA GLY A 20 -6.90 3.01 8.12
C GLY A 20 -8.20 2.22 8.26
N GLY A 21 -9.32 2.87 7.92
CA GLY A 21 -10.65 2.24 7.93
C GLY A 21 -10.75 1.00 7.02
N TYR A 22 -10.06 1.00 5.87
CA TYR A 22 -10.02 -0.17 4.98
C TYR A 22 -9.23 -1.34 5.57
N GLY A 23 -8.15 -1.04 6.29
CA GLY A 23 -7.38 -2.00 7.05
C GLY A 23 -8.21 -2.67 8.15
N ARG A 24 -8.94 -1.88 8.94
CA ARG A 24 -9.89 -2.39 9.97
C ARG A 24 -11.08 -3.16 9.40
N GLY A 25 -11.39 -3.02 8.11
CA GLY A 25 -12.60 -3.58 7.51
C GLY A 25 -13.87 -2.76 7.80
N GLU A 26 -13.70 -1.50 8.18
CA GLU A 26 -14.75 -0.55 8.58
C GLU A 26 -14.80 0.64 7.63
N LEU A 27 -14.59 0.40 6.33
CA LEU A 27 -14.64 1.46 5.33
C LEU A 27 -16.03 2.08 5.27
N LEU A 28 -16.12 3.39 5.50
CA LEU A 28 -17.38 4.13 5.44
C LEU A 28 -17.78 4.43 3.99
N PRO A 29 -19.08 4.65 3.70
CA PRO A 29 -19.52 5.08 2.37
C PRO A 29 -18.76 6.32 1.90
N HIS A 30 -18.34 6.30 0.63
CA HIS A 30 -17.60 7.40 -0.02
C HIS A 30 -16.23 7.75 0.60
N SER A 31 -15.68 6.88 1.47
CA SER A 31 -14.31 7.07 1.96
C SER A 31 -13.28 6.50 1.00
N ASP A 32 -12.12 7.13 0.94
CA ASP A 32 -10.95 6.65 0.19
C ASP A 32 -10.50 5.27 0.68
N ILE A 33 -9.96 4.46 -0.25
CA ILE A 33 -9.30 3.20 0.08
C ILE A 33 -7.81 3.49 0.32
N ASP A 34 -7.39 3.42 1.58
CA ASP A 34 -5.99 3.61 1.92
C ASP A 34 -5.15 2.34 1.75
N LEU A 35 -4.14 2.42 0.88
CA LEU A 35 -3.21 1.35 0.56
C LEU A 35 -1.77 1.73 0.88
N LEU A 36 -1.09 0.84 1.59
CA LEU A 36 0.35 0.83 1.75
C LEU A 36 0.95 -0.25 0.84
N ILE A 37 1.79 0.18 -0.10
CA ILE A 37 2.66 -0.70 -0.87
C ILE A 37 3.97 -0.83 -0.09
N LEU A 38 4.11 -1.95 0.61
CA LEU A 38 5.21 -2.21 1.53
C LEU A 38 6.32 -2.97 0.80
N THR A 39 7.54 -2.46 0.84
CA THR A 39 8.71 -3.10 0.21
C THR A 39 9.77 -3.50 1.24
N ARG A 40 10.64 -4.46 0.89
CA ARG A 40 11.78 -4.82 1.75
C ARG A 40 12.82 -3.70 1.84
N LYS A 41 13.10 -3.05 0.71
CA LYS A 41 14.20 -2.09 0.54
C LYS A 41 13.63 -0.70 0.25
N GLU A 42 14.30 0.33 0.76
CA GLU A 42 13.92 1.75 0.55
C GLU A 42 13.96 2.18 -0.93
N LYS A 43 14.73 1.47 -1.77
CA LYS A 43 14.85 1.80 -3.19
C LYS A 43 13.71 1.16 -3.99
N HIS A 44 12.69 1.98 -4.28
CA HIS A 44 11.46 1.54 -4.96
C HIS A 44 11.54 1.57 -6.49
N THR A 45 12.66 2.03 -7.07
CA THR A 45 12.76 2.38 -8.50
C THR A 45 12.38 1.23 -9.43
N ALA A 46 12.71 -0.01 -9.05
CA ALA A 46 12.36 -1.19 -9.81
C ALA A 46 10.83 -1.40 -9.91
N TYR A 47 10.08 -1.06 -8.86
CA TYR A 47 8.64 -1.29 -8.79
C TYR A 47 7.82 -0.16 -9.41
N LYS A 48 8.43 0.97 -9.77
CA LYS A 48 7.72 2.20 -10.14
C LYS A 48 6.69 1.97 -11.25
N GLU A 49 7.06 1.27 -12.31
CA GLU A 49 6.18 0.99 -13.45
C GLU A 49 4.99 0.10 -13.05
N ALA A 50 5.25 -1.01 -12.34
CA ALA A 50 4.22 -1.92 -11.85
C ALA A 50 3.27 -1.25 -10.84
N ILE A 51 3.79 -0.40 -9.94
CA ILE A 51 2.99 0.40 -9.00
C ILE A 51 2.09 1.36 -9.78
N SER A 52 2.64 2.11 -10.74
CA SER A 52 1.86 3.03 -11.56
C SER A 52 0.76 2.29 -12.32
N GLY A 53 1.07 1.17 -12.98
CA GLY A 53 0.08 0.35 -13.68
C GLY A 53 -1.02 -0.19 -12.77
N PHE A 54 -0.68 -0.57 -11.53
CA PHE A 54 -1.67 -0.98 -10.53
C PHE A 54 -2.61 0.16 -10.14
N LEU A 55 -2.05 1.32 -9.80
CA LEU A 55 -2.83 2.48 -9.36
C LEU A 55 -3.71 3.03 -10.48
N THR A 56 -3.19 3.12 -11.71
CA THR A 56 -3.97 3.49 -12.89
C THR A 56 -5.15 2.55 -13.08
N LEU A 57 -4.95 1.23 -13.02
CA LEU A 57 -6.04 0.27 -13.14
C LEU A 57 -7.09 0.45 -12.04
N CYS A 58 -6.68 0.73 -10.81
CA CYS A 58 -7.63 1.00 -9.73
C CYS A 58 -8.48 2.25 -9.98
N TRP A 59 -7.88 3.33 -10.48
CA TRP A 59 -8.60 4.53 -10.86
C TRP A 59 -9.53 4.30 -12.06
N ASP A 60 -9.08 3.55 -13.06
CA ASP A 60 -9.87 3.23 -14.25
C ASP A 60 -11.17 2.47 -13.91
N ILE A 61 -11.18 1.70 -12.83
CA ILE A 61 -12.37 1.00 -12.33
C ILE A 61 -13.15 1.81 -11.28
N GLY A 62 -12.80 3.07 -11.07
CA GLY A 62 -13.53 4.02 -10.22
C GLY A 62 -13.20 3.94 -8.73
N LEU A 63 -12.06 3.36 -8.33
CA LEU A 63 -11.63 3.40 -6.93
C LEU A 63 -10.87 4.69 -6.64
N GLU A 64 -11.28 5.39 -5.58
CA GLU A 64 -10.49 6.48 -4.99
C GLU A 64 -9.50 5.88 -3.99
N ILE A 65 -8.20 6.10 -4.22
CA ILE A 65 -7.13 5.46 -3.46
C ILE A 65 -6.20 6.51 -2.85
N GLY A 66 -6.09 6.48 -1.52
CA GLY A 66 -4.96 7.04 -0.80
C GLY A 66 -3.81 6.04 -0.83
N GLN A 67 -2.67 6.36 -1.46
CA GLN A 67 -1.54 5.43 -1.51
C GLN A 67 -0.27 5.97 -0.85
N SER A 68 0.51 5.05 -0.26
CA SER A 68 1.91 5.29 0.08
C SER A 68 2.79 4.11 -0.31
N VAL A 69 4.04 4.40 -0.69
CA VAL A 69 5.06 3.39 -1.01
C VAL A 69 6.20 3.55 -0.02
N ARG A 70 6.40 2.57 0.86
CA ARG A 70 7.40 2.65 1.91
C ARG A 70 8.02 1.28 2.16
N SER A 71 9.27 1.27 2.57
CA SER A 71 9.85 0.10 3.21
C SER A 71 9.49 0.02 4.69
N VAL A 72 9.71 -1.13 5.33
CA VAL A 72 9.52 -1.29 6.79
C VAL A 72 10.27 -0.21 7.57
N LYS A 73 11.51 0.09 7.17
CA LYS A 73 12.33 1.13 7.81
C LYS A 73 11.76 2.53 7.62
N GLN A 74 11.23 2.85 6.43
CA GLN A 74 10.53 4.11 6.20
C GLN A 74 9.23 4.20 7.01
N CYS A 75 8.46 3.12 7.12
CA CYS A 75 7.26 3.09 7.98
C CYS A 75 7.61 3.43 9.43
N GLN A 76 8.67 2.84 9.98
CA GLN A 76 9.15 3.16 11.33
C GLN A 76 9.54 4.63 11.48
N GLN A 77 10.30 5.16 10.52
CA GLN A 77 10.75 6.56 10.54
C GLN A 77 9.59 7.54 10.44
N GLU A 78 8.59 7.27 9.61
CA GLU A 78 7.43 8.14 9.43
C GLU A 78 6.47 8.05 10.62
N ALA A 79 6.24 6.85 11.16
CA ALA A 79 5.46 6.66 12.38
C ALA A 79 6.06 7.37 13.61
N ALA A 80 7.38 7.47 13.68
CA ALA A 80 8.06 8.21 14.76
C ALA A 80 7.87 9.73 14.66
N LYS A 81 7.57 10.26 13.47
CA LYS A 81 7.37 11.69 13.22
C LYS A 81 5.90 12.10 13.26
N ASP A 82 5.01 11.17 12.93
CA ASP A 82 3.59 11.45 12.74
C ASP A 82 2.73 10.33 13.35
N ILE A 83 1.98 10.69 14.40
CA ILE A 83 1.07 9.79 15.11
C ILE A 83 -0.07 9.27 14.21
N THR A 84 -0.44 10.01 13.16
CA THR A 84 -1.46 9.56 12.20
C THR A 84 -0.94 8.38 11.38
N VAL A 85 0.33 8.42 10.96
CA VAL A 85 0.99 7.29 10.28
C VAL A 85 1.12 6.10 11.23
N ALA A 86 1.50 6.34 12.49
CA ALA A 86 1.59 5.27 13.48
C ALA A 86 0.23 4.58 13.69
N THR A 87 -0.84 5.36 13.87
CA THR A 87 -2.21 4.85 14.02
C THR A 87 -2.65 4.06 12.79
N ALA A 88 -2.44 4.60 11.58
CA ALA A 88 -2.80 3.91 10.34
C ALA A 88 -2.07 2.56 10.18
N LEU A 89 -0.80 2.48 10.60
CA LEU A 89 -0.03 1.22 10.58
C LEU A 89 -0.53 0.20 11.62
N MET A 90 -1.00 0.65 12.79
CA MET A 90 -1.64 -0.24 13.78
C MET A 90 -2.92 -0.87 13.24
N GLU A 91 -3.57 -0.20 12.29
CA GLU A 91 -4.79 -0.62 11.60
C GLU A 91 -4.50 -1.42 10.33
N SER A 92 -3.28 -1.92 10.17
CA SER A 92 -2.86 -2.60 8.95
C SER A 92 -3.44 -4.01 8.81
N ARG A 93 -3.80 -4.36 7.58
CA ARG A 93 -4.21 -5.71 7.19
C ARG A 93 -3.58 -6.09 5.86
N ALA A 94 -2.76 -7.13 5.87
CA ALA A 94 -2.16 -7.65 4.65
C ALA A 94 -3.25 -8.14 3.69
N ILE A 95 -3.23 -7.64 2.45
CA ILE A 95 -4.12 -8.10 1.37
C ILE A 95 -3.43 -9.23 0.60
N THR A 96 -2.17 -9.03 0.21
CA THR A 96 -1.37 -10.03 -0.51
C THR A 96 0.12 -9.70 -0.49
N GLY A 97 0.96 -10.70 -0.76
CA GLY A 97 2.41 -10.60 -0.75
C GLY A 97 3.02 -10.61 0.65
N ALA A 98 4.35 -10.64 0.69
CA ALA A 98 5.15 -10.50 1.89
C ALA A 98 6.43 -9.73 1.48
N PRO A 99 6.85 -8.69 2.21
CA PRO A 99 8.08 -7.98 1.91
C PRO A 99 9.30 -8.69 2.44
#